data_AF-A0A0L0CYG4-F1
#
_entry.id   AF-A0A0L0CYG4-F1
#
_cell.length_a   1.000
_cell.length_b   1.000
_cell.length_c   1.000
_cell.angle_alpha   90.00
_cell.angle_beta   90.00
_cell.angle_gamma   90.00
#
_symmetry.space_group_name_H-M   'P 1'
#
loop_
_entity.id
_entity.type
_entity.pdbx_description
1 polymer ?
#
loop_
_entity_poly.entity_id
_entity_poly.type
_entity_poly.pdbx_seq_one_letter_code
_entity_poly.pdbx_strand_id
1 'polypeptide(L)'
;MFKSNKILSVESNEYGVMELVIPKQLFVSRLKVDDKTRNIYDDFNVEEYVLEVSGKGNIEMNEKENKKDSCNYSENLKNELNNNRVEDGKEKKIDENVFNNKNDKDDKDLYKEELYFLRMNPLHLNRWYKFLEMYEDEEEIYEQFLLIFPRCVYYWNKYAELKIKKKEYKEAYEIFRKCIDSNIYDLKLFLSFLYFTYHTSSIHEYINFLFEALKCVGSDIKSGTIWVELLYILIKIYNTNLIANNEITKLLYDPFKHTHHGNRNMNPLIPTEEEQNVYKSNIPTMNNSKISYFDHYIKDGKLRKFYQKWLHHATKYLDKVWKCYCAFEKASDNFNSALSSGANTNANSNSSSLSIYNNQYLNSKNAFKELCIIYKEMNVDKKCKIILPINKKWKIENSILYIKWMKIINFEKTNPLKLTIPLVFKRIKYTYEQALIHLQFNSDLWFSYFQYLLLNKKFVYAIRIMREAIEVYLPFDEILN
;
A
#
# COMPACT_ATOMS: atom_id res chain seq x y z
N MET A 1 -14.92 7.68 47.85
CA MET A 1 -14.63 8.70 48.88
C MET A 1 -13.11 8.80 49.00
N PHE A 2 -12.57 9.96 48.63
CA PHE A 2 -11.26 10.58 48.91
C PHE A 2 -9.99 9.78 49.34
N LYS A 3 -8.90 10.16 48.63
CA LYS A 3 -7.56 10.63 49.10
C LYS A 3 -6.34 9.67 49.16
N SER A 4 -5.47 9.86 48.16
CA SER A 4 -4.10 10.43 48.23
C SER A 4 -2.97 9.86 49.10
N ASN A 5 -1.86 9.58 48.38
CA ASN A 5 -0.45 9.97 48.59
C ASN A 5 0.42 9.36 49.70
N LYS A 6 1.53 8.73 49.26
CA LYS A 6 2.93 8.86 49.74
C LYS A 6 3.81 8.25 48.64
N ILE A 7 4.48 8.99 47.75
CA ILE A 7 5.70 9.82 47.88
C ILE A 7 6.87 9.09 48.57
N LEU A 8 7.83 8.69 47.70
CA LEU A 8 9.30 8.66 47.79
C LEU A 8 9.98 8.53 49.16
N SER A 9 10.87 7.54 49.25
CA SER A 9 12.14 7.64 49.98
C SER A 9 13.29 7.36 49.01
N VAL A 10 13.96 8.45 48.60
CA VAL A 10 15.29 8.44 47.97
C VAL A 10 16.29 8.43 49.12
N GLU A 11 17.10 7.38 49.21
CA GLU A 11 18.36 7.44 49.95
C GLU A 11 19.45 7.90 48.99
N SER A 12 20.07 9.00 49.37
CA SER A 12 21.18 9.70 48.74
C SER A 12 22.48 8.93 48.94
N ASN A 13 23.21 8.68 47.85
CA ASN A 13 24.67 8.54 47.90
C ASN A 13 25.29 9.49 46.86
N GLU A 14 26.34 10.16 47.33
CA GLU A 14 26.97 11.36 46.80
C GLU A 14 27.89 11.11 45.58
N TYR A 15 27.75 12.01 44.59
CA TYR A 15 28.66 12.42 43.50
C TYR A 15 29.40 11.36 42.65
N GLY A 16 28.98 11.26 41.38
CA GLY A 16 29.86 10.84 40.28
C GLY A 16 29.13 10.28 39.05
N VAL A 17 28.84 11.15 38.07
CA VAL A 17 28.40 10.81 36.68
C VAL A 17 27.02 10.12 36.58
N MET A 18 26.00 10.89 36.17
CA MET A 18 24.74 10.32 35.67
C MET A 18 25.02 9.62 34.34
N GLU A 19 25.32 8.33 34.41
CA GLU A 19 25.28 7.44 33.26
C GLU A 19 23.85 7.48 32.69
N LEU A 20 23.71 8.07 31.49
CA LEU A 20 22.46 8.09 30.75
C LEU A 20 22.01 6.65 30.55
N VAL A 21 20.96 6.23 31.26
CA VAL A 21 20.32 4.93 31.07
C VAL A 21 19.87 4.83 29.62
N ILE A 22 20.61 4.02 28.84
CA ILE A 22 20.36 3.81 27.43
C ILE A 22 18.96 3.19 27.29
N PRO A 23 18.09 3.67 26.38
CA PRO A 23 16.72 3.16 26.17
C PRO A 23 16.61 1.64 25.90
N LYS A 24 17.74 0.96 25.64
CA LYS A 24 17.84 -0.49 25.41
C LYS A 24 17.44 -1.35 26.62
N GLN A 25 17.48 -0.84 27.85
CA GLN A 25 17.30 -1.68 29.04
C GLN A 25 15.87 -1.82 29.56
N LEU A 26 14.90 -1.05 29.06
CA LEU A 26 13.60 -0.97 29.73
C LEU A 26 12.52 -1.95 29.24
N PHE A 27 12.54 -2.49 28.02
CA PHE A 27 11.45 -3.38 27.56
C PHE A 27 11.87 -4.40 26.50
N VAL A 28 11.66 -5.68 26.77
CA VAL A 28 11.76 -6.79 25.80
C VAL A 28 10.59 -6.67 24.81
N SER A 29 10.89 -6.34 23.55
CA SER A 29 9.91 -6.06 22.50
C SER A 29 9.47 -7.30 21.72
N ARG A 30 8.15 -7.46 21.51
CA ARG A 30 7.53 -8.43 20.59
C ARG A 30 7.51 -7.94 19.13
N LEU A 31 8.64 -7.44 18.66
CA LEU A 31 8.98 -7.33 17.24
C LEU A 31 10.41 -7.84 17.14
N LYS A 32 10.56 -9.06 16.63
CA LYS A 32 11.87 -9.55 16.20
C LYS A 32 12.24 -8.75 14.96
N VAL A 33 13.01 -7.68 15.12
CA VAL A 33 14.04 -7.40 14.11
C VAL A 33 14.89 -8.66 14.14
N ASP A 34 14.76 -9.48 13.09
CA ASP A 34 15.44 -10.76 13.02
C ASP A 34 16.92 -10.53 13.35
N ASP A 35 17.56 -11.38 14.15
CA ASP A 35 18.98 -11.20 14.46
C ASP A 35 19.83 -11.18 13.17
N LYS A 36 19.30 -11.73 12.06
CA LYS A 36 19.85 -11.60 10.71
C LYS A 36 19.92 -10.17 10.17
N THR A 37 18.96 -9.29 10.49
CA THR A 37 18.98 -7.88 10.04
C THR A 37 20.01 -7.06 10.82
N ARG A 38 20.25 -7.42 12.08
CA ARG A 38 21.24 -6.76 12.94
C ARG A 38 22.67 -6.98 12.45
N ASN A 39 22.94 -8.16 11.89
CA ASN A 39 24.28 -8.55 11.45
C ASN A 39 24.60 -8.15 9.98
N ILE A 40 23.67 -7.49 9.26
CA ILE A 40 23.91 -7.05 7.86
C ILE A 40 25.09 -6.06 7.80
N TYR A 41 25.29 -5.28 8.86
CA TYR A 41 26.30 -4.23 8.92
C TYR A 41 27.56 -4.62 9.68
N ASP A 42 27.65 -5.84 10.22
CA ASP A 42 28.80 -6.27 11.03
C ASP A 42 30.10 -6.31 10.20
N ASP A 43 29.99 -6.70 8.93
CA ASP A 43 31.10 -6.76 7.96
C ASP A 43 31.11 -5.55 6.98
N PHE A 44 30.26 -4.55 7.21
CA PHE A 44 30.14 -3.39 6.32
C PHE A 44 31.34 -2.45 6.50
N ASN A 45 32.08 -2.19 5.42
CA ASN A 45 33.22 -1.28 5.44
C ASN A 45 32.76 0.18 5.53
N VAL A 46 32.53 0.65 6.76
CA VAL A 46 32.10 2.01 7.07
C VAL A 46 33.08 3.05 6.52
N GLU A 47 34.39 2.76 6.54
CA GLU A 47 35.42 3.70 6.08
C GLU A 47 35.38 3.92 4.56
N GLU A 48 35.17 2.86 3.78
CA GLU A 48 34.99 2.93 2.32
C GLU A 48 33.69 3.64 1.94
N TYR A 49 32.59 3.34 2.65
CA TYR A 49 31.32 4.05 2.48
C TYR A 49 31.44 5.54 2.80
N VAL A 50 32.10 5.91 3.90
CA VAL A 50 32.34 7.32 4.27
C VAL A 50 33.27 8.01 3.27
N LEU A 51 34.27 7.32 2.72
CA LEU A 51 35.17 7.85 1.68
C LEU A 51 34.45 8.10 0.34
N GLU A 52 33.53 7.22 -0.07
CA GLU A 52 32.67 7.41 -1.24
C GLU A 52 31.64 8.54 -1.02
N VAL A 53 31.01 8.61 0.16
CA VAL A 53 30.03 9.65 0.53
C VAL A 53 30.68 11.04 0.68
N SER A 54 31.91 11.11 1.19
CA SER A 54 32.64 12.37 1.42
C SER A 54 33.32 12.92 0.16
N GLY A 55 33.30 12.18 -0.96
CA GLY A 55 33.83 12.61 -2.24
C GLY A 55 35.35 12.82 -2.26
N LYS A 56 36.08 12.20 -1.33
CA LYS A 56 37.55 12.32 -1.22
C LYS A 56 38.32 11.10 -1.73
N GLY A 57 37.63 10.00 -2.08
CA GLY A 57 38.23 8.86 -2.75
C GLY A 57 38.17 8.97 -4.27
N ASN A 58 39.34 9.15 -4.91
CA ASN A 58 39.64 8.92 -6.33
C ASN A 58 39.10 9.94 -7.36
N ILE A 59 39.84 11.03 -7.53
CA ILE A 59 39.67 12.01 -8.61
C ILE A 59 40.17 11.49 -9.99
N GLU A 60 40.91 10.39 -10.07
CA GLU A 60 41.58 10.01 -11.34
C GLU A 60 40.82 9.01 -12.24
N MET A 61 39.70 8.41 -11.80
CA MET A 61 38.89 7.52 -12.66
C MET A 61 37.66 8.20 -13.28
N ASN A 62 37.29 9.39 -12.78
CA ASN A 62 36.04 10.08 -13.15
C ASN A 62 36.09 10.89 -14.46
N GLU A 63 37.24 11.02 -15.12
CA GLU A 63 37.32 11.76 -16.41
C GLU A 63 37.04 10.90 -17.65
N LYS A 64 37.02 9.56 -17.53
CA LYS A 64 36.73 8.67 -18.67
C LYS A 64 35.28 8.19 -18.77
N GLU A 65 34.51 8.22 -17.68
CA GLU A 65 33.07 7.87 -17.73
C GLU A 65 32.16 9.07 -18.04
N ASN A 66 32.58 10.30 -17.70
CA ASN A 66 31.80 11.53 -17.91
C ASN A 66 31.69 12.00 -19.39
N LYS A 67 32.22 11.24 -20.37
CA LYS A 67 32.01 11.50 -21.80
C LYS A 67 30.97 10.60 -22.48
N LYS A 68 30.34 9.66 -21.75
CA LYS A 68 29.20 8.87 -22.26
C LYS A 68 27.84 9.26 -21.68
N ASP A 69 27.82 10.19 -20.72
CA ASP A 69 26.59 10.76 -20.16
C ASP A 69 26.07 11.94 -21.00
N SER A 70 25.74 11.64 -22.25
CA SER A 70 24.72 12.39 -22.98
C SER A 70 24.14 11.48 -24.06
N CYS A 71 22.94 10.93 -23.87
CA CYS A 71 21.98 10.68 -24.93
C CYS A 71 20.65 10.12 -24.39
N ASN A 72 19.61 10.96 -24.49
CA ASN A 72 18.26 10.66 -24.98
C ASN A 72 17.58 9.36 -24.54
N TYR A 73 16.79 9.44 -23.46
CA TYR A 73 15.60 8.61 -23.27
C TYR A 73 14.34 9.47 -23.42
N SER A 74 14.16 10.04 -24.61
CA SER A 74 12.89 10.60 -25.07
C SER A 74 12.87 10.61 -26.60
N GLU A 75 12.55 9.47 -27.21
CA GLU A 75 11.89 9.32 -28.51
C GLU A 75 12.14 7.90 -29.04
N ASN A 76 11.09 7.06 -29.02
CA ASN A 76 10.70 6.15 -30.10
C ASN A 76 9.74 5.08 -29.55
N LEU A 77 8.55 5.54 -29.18
CA LEU A 77 7.32 4.77 -29.28
C LEU A 77 6.51 5.43 -30.40
N LYS A 78 6.77 4.99 -31.64
CA LYS A 78 5.93 5.14 -32.83
C LYS A 78 6.65 4.47 -34.01
N ASN A 79 6.17 3.29 -34.38
CA ASN A 79 5.97 2.83 -35.76
C ASN A 79 5.87 1.29 -35.76
N GLU A 80 4.71 0.79 -35.33
CA GLU A 80 4.15 -0.35 -36.04
C GLU A 80 3.53 0.21 -37.33
N LEU A 81 4.01 -0.27 -38.48
CA LEU A 81 3.26 -0.60 -39.70
C LEU A 81 4.22 -0.68 -40.88
N ASN A 82 4.02 -1.71 -41.70
CA ASN A 82 4.52 -1.92 -43.07
C ASN A 82 5.98 -2.42 -43.21
N ASN A 83 6.19 -3.71 -43.51
CA ASN A 83 6.02 -4.26 -44.87
C ASN A 83 6.57 -5.69 -44.98
N ASN A 84 5.86 -6.48 -45.79
CA ASN A 84 6.23 -7.81 -46.27
C ASN A 84 7.44 -7.77 -47.21
N ARG A 85 8.28 -8.83 -47.21
CA ARG A 85 8.52 -9.79 -48.34
C ARG A 85 9.93 -10.44 -48.30
N VAL A 86 9.92 -11.79 -48.22
CA VAL A 86 10.48 -12.81 -49.15
C VAL A 86 12.00 -12.91 -49.43
N GLU A 87 12.48 -14.17 -49.35
CA GLU A 87 13.70 -14.82 -49.94
C GLU A 87 15.08 -14.46 -49.33
N ASP A 88 16.07 -15.35 -49.17
CA ASP A 88 16.26 -16.75 -49.60
C ASP A 88 17.37 -17.44 -48.78
N GLY A 89 17.44 -18.77 -48.85
CA GLY A 89 18.19 -19.63 -47.93
C GLY A 89 19.73 -19.64 -47.98
N LYS A 90 20.31 -20.26 -46.92
CA LYS A 90 21.44 -21.20 -46.99
C LYS A 90 21.63 -21.90 -45.65
N GLU A 91 21.35 -23.20 -45.66
CA GLU A 91 21.69 -24.15 -44.61
C GLU A 91 23.21 -24.22 -44.40
N LYS A 92 23.65 -24.22 -43.13
CA LYS A 92 24.82 -24.97 -42.68
C LYS A 92 24.47 -25.65 -41.35
N LYS A 93 24.22 -26.95 -41.42
CA LYS A 93 24.26 -27.85 -40.28
C LYS A 93 25.70 -27.89 -39.74
N ILE A 94 25.89 -27.54 -38.48
CA ILE A 94 27.06 -27.91 -37.69
C ILE A 94 26.52 -28.38 -36.33
N ASP A 95 26.48 -29.70 -36.21
CA ASP A 95 26.58 -30.55 -35.03
C ASP A 95 26.21 -29.95 -33.65
N GLU A 96 25.01 -30.34 -33.20
CA GLU A 96 24.67 -30.45 -31.79
C GLU A 96 25.61 -31.46 -31.10
N ASN A 97 26.18 -31.07 -29.93
CA ASN A 97 26.46 -31.92 -28.75
C ASN A 97 27.81 -31.74 -27.99
N VAL A 98 28.48 -30.57 -27.98
CA VAL A 98 29.65 -30.41 -27.05
C VAL A 98 29.74 -29.09 -26.24
N PHE A 99 28.89 -28.07 -26.42
CA PHE A 99 29.14 -26.75 -25.78
C PHE A 99 28.26 -26.33 -24.57
N ASN A 100 27.34 -27.16 -24.08
CA ASN A 100 26.38 -26.71 -23.04
C ASN A 100 26.78 -26.92 -21.57
N ASN A 101 28.01 -27.38 -21.25
CA ASN A 101 28.39 -27.66 -19.84
C ASN A 101 29.44 -26.71 -19.24
N LYS A 102 29.98 -25.74 -20.01
CA LYS A 102 30.96 -24.75 -19.49
C LYS A 102 30.30 -23.41 -19.11
N ASN A 103 29.38 -22.91 -19.93
CA ASN A 103 28.73 -21.61 -19.69
C ASN A 103 27.90 -21.62 -18.38
N ASP A 104 27.23 -22.72 -18.05
CA ASP A 104 26.43 -22.84 -16.82
C ASP A 104 27.25 -22.83 -15.52
N LYS A 105 28.54 -23.19 -15.57
CA LYS A 105 29.44 -23.12 -14.40
C LYS A 105 29.96 -21.71 -14.22
N ASP A 106 30.40 -21.09 -15.31
CA ASP A 106 30.91 -19.71 -15.29
C ASP A 106 29.81 -18.72 -14.86
N ASP A 107 28.55 -18.91 -15.31
CA ASP A 107 27.42 -18.07 -14.90
C ASP A 107 27.01 -18.26 -13.44
N LYS A 108 27.14 -19.48 -12.89
CA LYS A 108 26.87 -19.77 -11.47
C LYS A 108 27.97 -19.24 -10.55
N ASP A 109 29.22 -19.28 -10.99
CA ASP A 109 30.34 -18.71 -10.24
C ASP A 109 30.26 -17.18 -10.25
N LEU A 110 29.93 -16.57 -11.39
CA LEU A 110 29.65 -15.13 -11.50
C LEU A 110 28.45 -14.69 -10.62
N TYR A 111 27.38 -15.48 -10.60
CA TYR A 111 26.23 -15.25 -9.71
C TYR A 111 26.66 -15.19 -8.23
N LYS A 112 27.47 -16.16 -7.79
CA LYS A 112 27.93 -16.23 -6.40
C LYS A 112 28.89 -15.11 -6.05
N GLU A 113 29.79 -14.75 -6.95
CA GLU A 113 30.72 -13.63 -6.78
C GLU A 113 29.97 -12.30 -6.66
N GLU A 114 29.00 -12.04 -7.53
CA GLU A 114 28.21 -10.80 -7.47
C GLU A 114 27.30 -10.78 -6.24
N LEU A 115 26.71 -11.92 -5.85
CA LEU A 115 25.94 -12.03 -4.61
C LEU A 115 26.80 -11.79 -3.37
N TYR A 116 28.04 -12.31 -3.35
CA TYR A 116 29.00 -12.06 -2.28
C TYR A 116 29.37 -10.57 -2.22
N PHE A 117 29.68 -9.96 -3.36
CA PHE A 117 29.97 -8.52 -3.44
C PHE A 117 28.80 -7.68 -2.90
N LEU A 118 27.56 -8.01 -3.26
CA LEU A 118 26.37 -7.30 -2.80
C LEU A 118 26.04 -7.53 -1.32
N ARG A 119 26.44 -8.67 -0.74
CA ARG A 119 26.39 -8.89 0.71
C ARG A 119 27.40 -7.99 1.44
N MET A 120 28.59 -7.81 0.89
CA MET A 120 29.60 -6.91 1.46
C MET A 120 29.28 -5.43 1.21
N ASN A 121 28.57 -5.11 0.12
CA ASN A 121 28.16 -3.76 -0.26
C ASN A 121 26.63 -3.62 -0.43
N PRO A 122 25.83 -3.72 0.64
CA PRO A 122 24.36 -3.76 0.58
C PRO A 122 23.73 -2.53 -0.08
N LEU A 123 24.39 -1.37 -0.01
CA LEU A 123 23.86 -0.09 -0.49
C LEU A 123 24.13 0.18 -1.97
N HIS A 124 24.78 -0.72 -2.70
CA HIS A 124 25.12 -0.53 -4.12
C HIS A 124 23.92 -0.80 -5.07
N LEU A 125 22.94 0.12 -5.09
CA LEU A 125 21.65 -0.03 -5.80
C LEU A 125 21.74 -0.37 -7.29
N ASN A 126 22.69 0.23 -8.03
CA ASN A 126 22.79 0.01 -9.47
C ASN A 126 23.15 -1.44 -9.83
N ARG A 127 23.98 -2.08 -9.00
CA ARG A 127 24.34 -3.50 -9.17
C ARG A 127 23.18 -4.38 -8.73
N TRP A 128 22.53 -4.06 -7.60
CA TRP A 128 21.29 -4.74 -7.20
C TRP A 128 20.24 -4.76 -8.31
N TYR A 129 19.98 -3.62 -8.96
CA TYR A 129 19.00 -3.55 -10.04
C TYR A 129 19.40 -4.35 -11.28
N LYS A 130 20.68 -4.31 -11.68
CA LYS A 130 21.19 -5.15 -12.77
C LYS A 130 21.10 -6.63 -12.41
N PHE A 131 21.46 -6.99 -11.18
CA PHE A 131 21.44 -8.36 -10.69
C PHE A 131 20.02 -8.93 -10.62
N LEU A 132 19.06 -8.15 -10.12
CA LEU A 132 17.63 -8.49 -10.12
C LEU A 132 17.03 -8.61 -11.52
N GLU A 133 17.55 -7.86 -12.49
CA GLU A 133 17.11 -7.93 -13.89
C GLU A 133 17.73 -9.13 -14.63
N MET A 134 19.00 -9.46 -14.34
CA MET A 134 19.70 -10.59 -14.95
C MET A 134 19.20 -11.96 -14.45
N TYR A 135 18.82 -12.03 -13.18
CA TYR A 135 18.46 -13.28 -12.50
C TYR A 135 17.04 -13.20 -11.91
N GLU A 136 16.06 -12.73 -12.70
CA GLU A 136 14.66 -12.52 -12.25
C GLU A 136 13.98 -13.81 -11.73
N ASP A 137 14.48 -14.99 -12.11
CA ASP A 137 13.91 -16.30 -11.76
C ASP A 137 14.47 -16.90 -10.44
N GLU A 138 15.53 -16.29 -9.89
CA GLU A 138 16.21 -16.76 -8.68
C GLU A 138 15.60 -16.14 -7.41
N GLU A 139 15.17 -16.99 -6.48
CA GLU A 139 14.42 -16.56 -5.30
C GLU A 139 15.30 -15.94 -4.22
N GLU A 140 16.51 -16.47 -4.04
CA GLU A 140 17.45 -16.03 -3.01
C GLU A 140 17.76 -14.54 -3.16
N ILE A 141 17.81 -14.02 -4.40
CA ILE A 141 18.07 -12.61 -4.66
C ILE A 141 16.97 -11.72 -4.04
N TYR A 142 15.70 -12.07 -4.23
CA TYR A 142 14.60 -11.30 -3.66
C TYR A 142 14.62 -11.35 -2.14
N GLU A 143 14.89 -12.51 -1.54
CA GLU A 143 14.99 -12.63 -0.08
C GLU A 143 16.11 -11.74 0.49
N GLN A 144 17.29 -11.75 -0.13
CA GLN A 144 18.43 -10.93 0.30
C GLN A 144 18.15 -9.43 0.09
N PHE A 145 17.61 -9.05 -1.07
CA PHE A 145 17.29 -7.67 -1.36
C PHE A 145 16.21 -7.11 -0.41
N LEU A 146 15.14 -7.87 -0.15
CA LEU A 146 14.03 -7.45 0.71
C LEU A 146 14.38 -7.52 2.19
N LEU A 147 15.41 -8.28 2.57
CA LEU A 147 16.01 -8.23 3.91
C LEU A 147 16.65 -6.85 4.16
N ILE A 148 17.34 -6.30 3.16
CA ILE A 148 18.00 -4.99 3.24
C ILE A 148 16.99 -3.84 3.05
N PHE A 149 16.09 -3.97 2.07
CA PHE A 149 15.14 -2.92 1.68
C PHE A 149 13.68 -3.37 1.84
N PRO A 150 13.19 -3.61 3.07
CA PRO A 150 11.87 -4.20 3.29
C PRO A 150 10.72 -3.31 2.81
N ARG A 151 10.88 -1.97 2.80
CA ARG A 151 9.89 -1.03 2.25
C ARG A 151 9.89 -0.93 0.72
N CYS A 152 10.71 -1.70 -0.01
CA CYS A 152 10.69 -1.70 -1.47
C CYS A 152 9.57 -2.59 -2.03
N VAL A 153 8.35 -2.04 -2.05
CA VAL A 153 7.13 -2.80 -2.38
C VAL A 153 7.09 -3.34 -3.81
N TYR A 154 7.81 -2.70 -4.74
CA TYR A 154 7.91 -3.19 -6.11
C TYR A 154 8.49 -4.61 -6.19
N TYR A 155 9.53 -4.91 -5.40
CA TYR A 155 10.17 -6.22 -5.43
C TYR A 155 9.42 -7.27 -4.61
N TRP A 156 8.63 -6.87 -3.60
CA TRP A 156 7.64 -7.78 -2.98
C TRP A 156 6.63 -8.30 -4.00
N ASN A 157 6.10 -7.42 -4.86
CA ASN A 157 5.20 -7.83 -5.95
C ASN A 157 5.89 -8.76 -6.94
N LYS A 158 7.11 -8.41 -7.39
CA LYS A 158 7.88 -9.25 -8.31
C LYS A 158 8.17 -10.64 -7.75
N TYR A 159 8.52 -10.71 -6.47
CA TYR A 159 8.79 -11.98 -5.81
C TYR A 159 7.53 -12.86 -5.69
N ALA A 160 6.39 -12.26 -5.33
CA ALA A 160 5.12 -12.98 -5.33
C ALA A 160 4.68 -13.41 -6.73
N GLU A 161 4.89 -12.57 -7.75
CA GLU A 161 4.64 -12.90 -9.17
C GLU A 161 5.50 -14.09 -9.63
N LEU A 162 6.78 -14.16 -9.21
CA LEU A 162 7.67 -15.29 -9.50
C LEU A 162 7.10 -16.60 -8.92
N LYS A 163 6.67 -16.60 -7.65
CA LYS A 163 6.06 -17.76 -7.01
C LYS A 163 4.75 -18.18 -7.68
N ILE A 164 3.95 -17.22 -8.13
CA ILE A 164 2.74 -17.48 -8.91
C ILE A 164 3.10 -18.15 -10.26
N LYS A 165 4.14 -17.68 -10.96
CA LYS A 165 4.63 -18.31 -12.20
C LYS A 165 5.07 -19.75 -11.97
N LYS A 166 5.74 -20.03 -10.84
CA LYS A 166 6.14 -21.39 -10.41
C LYS A 166 4.98 -22.25 -9.92
N LYS A 167 3.75 -21.71 -9.84
CA LYS A 167 2.53 -22.35 -9.30
C LYS A 167 2.60 -22.68 -7.80
N GLU A 168 3.47 -22.00 -7.06
CA GLU A 168 3.66 -22.13 -5.61
C GLU A 168 2.74 -21.15 -4.88
N TYR A 169 1.42 -21.36 -4.98
CA TYR A 169 0.43 -20.38 -4.51
C TYR A 169 0.44 -20.15 -3.00
N LYS A 170 0.78 -21.16 -2.20
CA LYS A 170 0.89 -21.00 -0.73
C LYS A 170 2.01 -20.05 -0.34
N GLU A 171 3.17 -20.20 -0.98
CA GLU A 171 4.33 -19.35 -0.72
C GLU A 171 4.11 -17.93 -1.25
N ALA A 172 3.47 -17.79 -2.42
CA ALA A 172 3.04 -16.47 -2.91
C ALA A 172 2.13 -15.75 -1.91
N TYR A 173 1.18 -16.46 -1.28
CA TYR A 173 0.34 -15.90 -0.23
C TYR A 173 1.14 -15.47 1.00
N GLU A 174 2.09 -16.30 1.46
CA GLU A 174 2.97 -15.98 2.59
C GLU A 174 3.83 -14.74 2.33
N ILE A 175 4.34 -14.56 1.11
CA ILE A 175 5.11 -13.36 0.71
C ILE A 175 4.24 -12.11 0.81
N PHE A 176 3.01 -12.14 0.27
CA PHE A 176 2.08 -11.02 0.40
C PHE A 176 1.76 -10.73 1.88
N ARG A 177 1.48 -11.76 2.68
CA ARG A 177 1.22 -11.61 4.12
C ARG A 177 2.40 -11.03 4.86
N LYS A 178 3.62 -11.50 4.60
CA LYS A 178 4.85 -10.99 5.23
C LYS A 178 5.00 -9.48 5.04
N CYS A 179 4.73 -8.97 3.84
CA CYS A 179 4.77 -7.53 3.56
C CYS A 179 3.63 -6.76 4.28
N ILE A 180 2.39 -7.26 4.16
CA ILE A 180 1.19 -6.63 4.76
C ILE A 180 1.28 -6.60 6.30
N ASP A 181 1.69 -7.70 6.91
CA ASP A 181 1.81 -7.86 8.37
C ASP A 181 2.97 -7.03 8.96
N SER A 182 3.95 -6.65 8.13
CA SER A 182 5.02 -5.70 8.49
C SER A 182 4.53 -4.24 8.54
N ASN A 183 3.23 -3.98 8.34
CA ASN A 183 2.62 -2.66 8.24
C ASN A 183 3.10 -1.81 7.05
N ILE A 184 3.55 -2.47 5.97
CA ILE A 184 3.96 -1.81 4.73
C ILE A 184 2.76 -1.86 3.78
N TYR A 185 2.05 -0.74 3.68
CA TYR A 185 0.83 -0.65 2.89
C TYR A 185 1.08 0.16 1.63
N ASP A 186 1.06 -0.49 0.47
CA ASP A 186 1.09 0.18 -0.84
C ASP A 186 -0.13 -0.26 -1.65
N LEU A 187 -0.70 0.67 -2.40
CA LEU A 187 -1.89 0.36 -3.20
C LEU A 187 -1.61 -0.70 -4.26
N LYS A 188 -0.47 -0.68 -4.96
CA LYS A 188 -0.20 -1.65 -6.02
C LYS A 188 -0.03 -3.05 -5.44
N LEU A 189 0.65 -3.19 -4.29
CA LEU A 189 0.73 -4.47 -3.57
C LEU A 189 -0.64 -5.03 -3.23
N PHE A 190 -1.52 -4.20 -2.65
CA PHE A 190 -2.88 -4.65 -2.34
C PHE A 190 -3.67 -5.00 -3.60
N LEU A 191 -3.51 -4.27 -4.70
CA LEU A 191 -4.16 -4.62 -5.97
C LEU A 191 -3.65 -5.96 -6.53
N SER A 192 -2.34 -6.22 -6.49
CA SER A 192 -1.76 -7.51 -6.89
C SER A 192 -2.23 -8.65 -5.98
N PHE A 193 -2.28 -8.42 -4.67
CA PHE A 193 -2.79 -9.38 -3.69
C PHE A 193 -4.29 -9.68 -3.90
N LEU A 194 -5.11 -8.65 -4.16
CA LEU A 194 -6.53 -8.83 -4.47
C LEU A 194 -6.71 -9.59 -5.78
N TYR A 195 -5.94 -9.27 -6.81
CA TYR A 195 -5.96 -10.02 -8.06
C TYR A 195 -5.60 -11.51 -7.86
N PHE A 196 -4.56 -11.79 -7.08
CA PHE A 196 -4.17 -13.15 -6.72
C PHE A 196 -5.26 -13.89 -5.93
N THR A 197 -5.82 -13.25 -4.90
CA THR A 197 -6.85 -13.86 -4.03
C THR A 197 -8.19 -14.04 -4.75
N TYR A 198 -8.51 -13.19 -5.72
CA TYR A 198 -9.69 -13.36 -6.57
C TYR A 198 -9.69 -14.71 -7.31
N HIS A 199 -8.51 -15.19 -7.72
CA HIS A 199 -8.37 -16.46 -8.45
C HIS A 199 -8.13 -17.68 -7.55
N THR A 200 -7.73 -17.49 -6.30
CA THR A 200 -7.25 -18.59 -5.43
C THR A 200 -8.09 -18.79 -4.17
N SER A 201 -8.77 -17.76 -3.69
CA SER A 201 -9.51 -17.76 -2.42
C SER A 201 -11.00 -17.95 -2.63
N SER A 202 -11.70 -18.36 -1.58
CA SER A 202 -13.16 -18.37 -1.58
C SER A 202 -13.72 -16.93 -1.62
N ILE A 203 -14.96 -16.78 -2.07
CA ILE A 203 -15.64 -15.46 -2.07
C ILE A 203 -15.74 -14.83 -0.67
N HIS A 204 -15.83 -15.65 0.40
CA HIS A 204 -15.92 -15.16 1.78
C HIS A 204 -14.59 -14.55 2.23
N GLU A 205 -13.49 -15.24 1.95
CA GLU A 205 -12.13 -14.77 2.21
C GLU A 205 -11.83 -13.53 1.37
N TYR A 206 -12.23 -13.54 0.09
CA TYR A 206 -12.04 -12.41 -0.80
C TYR A 206 -12.73 -11.14 -0.31
N ILE A 207 -14.00 -11.24 0.14
CA ILE A 207 -14.72 -10.10 0.74
C ILE A 207 -13.98 -9.59 1.98
N ASN A 208 -13.45 -10.48 2.83
CA ASN A 208 -12.68 -10.09 4.00
C ASN A 208 -11.37 -9.37 3.60
N PHE A 209 -10.67 -9.86 2.59
CA PHE A 209 -9.48 -9.20 2.05
C PHE A 209 -9.79 -7.83 1.45
N LEU A 210 -10.95 -7.65 0.80
CA LEU A 210 -11.40 -6.33 0.34
C LEU A 210 -11.64 -5.37 1.51
N PHE A 211 -12.27 -5.82 2.60
CA PHE A 211 -12.44 -5.00 3.81
C PHE A 211 -11.09 -4.65 4.47
N GLU A 212 -10.16 -5.60 4.52
CA GLU A 212 -8.79 -5.39 5.01
C GLU A 212 -8.05 -4.36 4.14
N ALA A 213 -8.10 -4.51 2.82
CA ALA A 213 -7.51 -3.57 1.87
C ALA A 213 -8.05 -2.15 2.06
N LEU A 214 -9.38 -1.97 2.22
CA LEU A 214 -9.94 -0.65 2.50
C LEU A 214 -9.55 -0.08 3.87
N LYS A 215 -9.23 -0.92 4.85
CA LYS A 215 -8.73 -0.47 6.16
C LYS A 215 -7.28 0.02 6.04
N CYS A 216 -6.47 -0.61 5.20
CA CYS A 216 -5.05 -0.30 5.05
C CYS A 216 -4.78 0.79 4.01
N VAL A 217 -5.31 0.64 2.79
CA VAL A 217 -5.06 1.53 1.63
C VAL A 217 -6.29 2.30 1.14
N GLY A 218 -7.45 2.17 1.80
CA GLY A 218 -8.69 2.85 1.38
C GLY A 218 -8.65 4.38 1.42
N SER A 219 -7.64 4.98 2.07
CA SER A 219 -7.40 6.43 2.07
C SER A 219 -6.65 6.94 0.84
N ASP A 220 -6.06 6.03 0.05
CA ASP A 220 -5.33 6.38 -1.16
C ASP A 220 -6.25 7.02 -2.20
N ILE A 221 -5.75 8.04 -2.89
CA ILE A 221 -6.49 8.75 -3.94
C ILE A 221 -6.90 7.83 -5.11
N LYS A 222 -6.12 6.78 -5.37
CA LYS A 222 -6.34 5.79 -6.44
C LYS A 222 -7.06 4.53 -5.95
N SER A 223 -7.39 4.41 -4.66
CA SER A 223 -8.08 3.22 -4.09
C SER A 223 -9.51 3.01 -4.57
N GLY A 224 -10.07 3.94 -5.36
CA GLY A 224 -11.47 3.93 -5.79
C GLY A 224 -11.92 2.63 -6.45
N THR A 225 -11.03 1.88 -7.11
CA THR A 225 -11.34 0.57 -7.71
C THR A 225 -11.72 -0.49 -6.67
N ILE A 226 -11.02 -0.54 -5.53
CA ILE A 226 -11.30 -1.47 -4.43
C ILE A 226 -12.67 -1.17 -3.83
N TRP A 227 -12.99 0.12 -3.66
CA TRP A 227 -14.30 0.54 -3.18
C TRP A 227 -15.44 0.16 -4.14
N VAL A 228 -15.22 0.33 -5.46
CA VAL A 228 -16.17 -0.06 -6.51
C VAL A 228 -16.46 -1.55 -6.43
N GLU A 229 -15.43 -2.38 -6.36
CA GLU A 229 -15.54 -3.83 -6.35
C GLU A 229 -16.30 -4.35 -5.13
N LEU A 230 -15.96 -3.86 -3.93
CA LEU A 230 -16.69 -4.23 -2.73
C LEU A 230 -18.13 -3.72 -2.75
N LEU A 231 -18.39 -2.53 -3.30
CA LEU A 231 -19.76 -2.04 -3.47
C LEU A 231 -20.58 -2.95 -4.36
N TYR A 232 -20.01 -3.40 -5.49
CA TYR A 232 -20.67 -4.35 -6.38
C TYR A 232 -21.10 -5.61 -5.64
N ILE A 233 -20.20 -6.22 -4.86
CA ILE A 233 -20.49 -7.43 -4.10
C ILE A 233 -21.59 -7.16 -3.04
N LEU A 234 -21.52 -6.05 -2.31
CA LEU A 234 -22.53 -5.73 -1.29
C LEU A 234 -23.92 -5.47 -1.92
N ILE A 235 -23.97 -4.83 -3.08
CA ILE A 235 -25.23 -4.67 -3.82
C ILE A 235 -25.75 -6.02 -4.31
N LYS A 236 -24.89 -6.90 -4.82
CA LYS A 236 -25.29 -8.24 -5.24
C LYS A 236 -25.91 -9.03 -4.08
N ILE A 237 -25.26 -9.05 -2.91
CA ILE A 237 -25.78 -9.70 -1.70
C ILE A 237 -27.15 -9.13 -1.31
N TYR A 238 -27.27 -7.80 -1.34
CA TYR A 238 -28.54 -7.12 -1.02
C TYR A 238 -29.66 -7.48 -2.01
N ASN A 239 -29.35 -7.47 -3.30
CA ASN A 239 -30.30 -7.83 -4.36
C ASN A 239 -30.69 -9.31 -4.29
N THR A 240 -29.78 -10.23 -3.96
CA THR A 240 -30.14 -11.65 -3.73
C THR A 240 -31.18 -11.79 -2.61
N ASN A 241 -31.05 -11.03 -1.53
CA ASN A 241 -32.04 -11.04 -0.45
C ASN A 241 -33.39 -10.48 -0.90
N LEU A 242 -33.40 -9.40 -1.69
CA LEU A 242 -34.65 -8.88 -2.26
C LEU A 242 -35.32 -9.88 -3.20
N ILE A 243 -34.55 -10.58 -4.04
CA ILE A 243 -35.07 -11.65 -4.91
C ILE A 243 -35.64 -12.80 -4.07
N ALA A 244 -34.95 -13.22 -3.02
CA ALA A 244 -35.43 -14.27 -2.12
C ALA A 244 -36.75 -13.89 -1.41
N ASN A 245 -36.98 -12.59 -1.18
CA ASN A 245 -38.20 -12.05 -0.58
C ASN A 245 -39.26 -11.63 -1.62
N ASN A 246 -39.07 -11.93 -2.92
CA ASN A 246 -39.94 -11.53 -4.04
C ASN A 246 -40.13 -10.00 -4.23
N GLU A 247 -39.18 -9.17 -3.77
CA GLU A 247 -39.22 -7.71 -3.87
C GLU A 247 -38.51 -7.16 -5.13
N ILE A 248 -38.87 -7.67 -6.30
CA ILE A 248 -38.17 -7.40 -7.58
C ILE A 248 -38.18 -5.91 -7.97
N THR A 249 -39.21 -5.16 -7.57
CA THR A 249 -39.34 -3.72 -7.85
C THR A 249 -38.34 -2.85 -7.07
N LYS A 250 -37.67 -3.39 -6.06
CA LYS A 250 -36.75 -2.66 -5.17
C LYS A 250 -35.27 -2.94 -5.46
N LEU A 251 -34.96 -3.68 -6.52
CA LEU A 251 -33.59 -4.04 -6.83
C LEU A 251 -32.73 -2.80 -7.08
N LEU A 252 -31.55 -2.82 -6.48
CA LEU A 252 -30.57 -1.76 -6.66
C LEU A 252 -29.89 -1.88 -8.03
N TYR A 253 -29.69 -0.73 -8.65
CA TYR A 253 -29.09 -0.60 -9.98
C TYR A 253 -27.57 -0.70 -9.95
N ASP A 254 -26.99 -1.03 -11.11
CA ASP A 254 -25.55 -0.98 -11.32
C ASP A 254 -25.03 0.47 -11.22
N PRO A 255 -24.18 0.80 -10.22
CA PRO A 255 -23.71 2.18 -10.01
C PRO A 255 -22.74 2.70 -11.07
N PHE A 256 -22.06 1.80 -11.79
CA PHE A 256 -20.90 2.18 -12.62
C PHE A 256 -21.02 1.82 -14.10
N LYS A 257 -22.05 1.06 -14.53
CA LYS A 257 -22.35 0.84 -15.95
C LYS A 257 -22.42 2.16 -16.72
N HIS A 258 -21.74 2.20 -17.86
CA HIS A 258 -21.75 3.37 -18.71
C HIS A 258 -23.12 3.51 -19.40
N THR A 259 -23.77 4.66 -19.22
CA THR A 259 -24.80 5.14 -20.15
C THR A 259 -24.11 5.59 -21.45
N HIS A 260 -23.51 4.65 -22.18
CA HIS A 260 -23.11 4.91 -23.56
C HIS A 260 -24.34 4.67 -24.43
N HIS A 261 -24.77 5.73 -25.12
CA HIS A 261 -25.87 5.77 -26.11
C HIS A 261 -27.28 5.52 -25.58
N GLY A 262 -28.02 6.61 -25.33
CA GLY A 262 -29.48 6.70 -25.51
C GLY A 262 -30.41 5.89 -24.58
N ASN A 263 -29.97 4.75 -24.04
CA ASN A 263 -30.74 3.94 -23.12
C ASN A 263 -30.49 4.42 -21.69
N ARG A 264 -31.45 5.21 -21.19
CA ARG A 264 -31.56 5.57 -19.76
C ARG A 264 -31.99 4.40 -18.88
N ASN A 265 -32.06 3.19 -19.43
CA ASN A 265 -32.46 1.99 -18.69
C ASN A 265 -31.29 1.53 -17.83
N MET A 266 -31.27 2.05 -16.60
CA MET A 266 -30.46 1.52 -15.51
C MET A 266 -30.98 0.11 -15.23
N ASN A 267 -30.24 -0.91 -15.67
CA ASN A 267 -30.60 -2.29 -15.40
C ASN A 267 -30.22 -2.64 -13.95
N PRO A 268 -31.10 -3.31 -13.19
CA PRO A 268 -30.75 -3.84 -11.88
C PRO A 268 -29.50 -4.70 -11.93
N LEU A 269 -28.67 -4.62 -10.89
CA LEU A 269 -27.51 -5.49 -10.76
C LEU A 269 -27.97 -6.87 -10.28
N ILE A 270 -28.28 -7.76 -11.21
CA ILE A 270 -28.76 -9.11 -10.90
C ILE A 270 -27.55 -10.05 -10.75
N PRO A 271 -27.37 -10.70 -9.59
CA PRO A 271 -26.34 -11.72 -9.39
C PRO A 271 -26.65 -12.99 -10.19
N THR A 272 -25.62 -13.71 -10.66
CA THR A 272 -25.80 -15.00 -11.36
C THR A 272 -26.43 -16.04 -10.44
N GLU A 273 -27.02 -17.10 -11.00
CA GLU A 273 -27.63 -18.17 -10.18
C GLU A 273 -26.62 -18.82 -9.23
N GLU A 274 -25.38 -19.00 -9.68
CA GLU A 274 -24.26 -19.47 -8.86
C GLU A 274 -23.96 -18.53 -7.69
N GLU A 275 -23.86 -17.22 -7.96
CA GLU A 275 -23.67 -16.20 -6.92
C GLU A 275 -24.83 -16.18 -5.92
N GLN A 276 -26.07 -16.32 -6.40
CA GLN A 276 -27.25 -16.38 -5.54
C GLN A 276 -27.21 -17.60 -4.61
N ASN A 277 -26.79 -18.76 -5.12
CA ASN A 277 -26.65 -19.98 -4.31
C ASN A 277 -25.57 -19.81 -3.23
N VAL A 278 -24.46 -19.18 -3.57
CA VAL A 278 -23.39 -18.83 -2.62
C VAL A 278 -23.90 -17.86 -1.54
N TYR A 279 -24.58 -16.79 -1.91
CA TYR A 279 -25.10 -15.81 -0.93
C TYR A 279 -26.28 -16.31 -0.10
N LYS A 280 -26.98 -17.37 -0.53
CA LYS A 280 -28.00 -18.05 0.29
C LYS A 280 -27.39 -19.03 1.29
N SER A 281 -26.14 -19.44 1.09
CA SER A 281 -25.42 -20.35 1.98
C SER A 281 -24.93 -19.67 3.27
N ASN A 282 -24.45 -20.47 4.22
CA ASN A 282 -23.86 -19.95 5.46
C ASN A 282 -22.39 -19.59 5.26
N ILE A 283 -21.93 -18.54 5.95
CA ILE A 283 -20.51 -18.19 6.01
C ILE A 283 -19.79 -19.26 6.84
N PRO A 284 -18.75 -19.92 6.28
CA PRO A 284 -17.90 -20.81 7.06
C PRO A 284 -17.24 -20.00 8.18
N THR A 285 -17.56 -20.31 9.44
CA THR A 285 -16.90 -19.70 10.61
C THR A 285 -16.22 -20.79 11.44
N MET A 286 -15.05 -20.45 11.99
CA MET A 286 -14.25 -21.37 12.81
C MET A 286 -14.96 -21.90 14.06
N ASN A 287 -16.05 -21.25 14.49
CA ASN A 287 -16.78 -21.56 15.73
C ASN A 287 -18.10 -22.33 15.50
N ASN A 288 -18.33 -22.95 14.33
CA ASN A 288 -19.58 -23.65 13.98
C ASN A 288 -20.87 -22.80 14.10
N SER A 289 -20.76 -21.49 14.27
CA SER A 289 -21.90 -20.57 14.24
C SER A 289 -22.39 -20.42 12.79
N LYS A 290 -23.58 -20.94 12.49
CA LYS A 290 -24.22 -20.77 11.18
C LYS A 290 -24.68 -19.32 11.02
N ILE A 291 -23.78 -18.45 10.53
CA ILE A 291 -24.11 -17.06 10.20
C ILE A 291 -24.50 -17.02 8.71
N SER A 292 -25.75 -16.67 8.43
CA SER A 292 -26.19 -16.41 7.05
C SER A 292 -25.55 -15.13 6.50
N TYR A 293 -25.23 -15.10 5.21
CA TYR A 293 -24.80 -13.87 4.51
C TYR A 293 -25.78 -12.71 4.71
N PHE A 294 -27.08 -12.98 4.65
CA PHE A 294 -28.11 -11.94 4.82
C PHE A 294 -28.07 -11.37 6.24
N ASP A 295 -27.95 -12.24 7.24
CA ASP A 295 -27.85 -11.81 8.62
C ASP A 295 -26.59 -10.98 8.87
N HIS A 296 -25.46 -11.39 8.30
CA HIS A 296 -24.20 -10.68 8.48
C HIS A 296 -24.15 -9.33 7.75
N TYR A 297 -24.67 -9.24 6.51
CA TYR A 297 -24.48 -8.05 5.68
C TYR A 297 -25.69 -7.11 5.64
N ILE A 298 -26.89 -7.60 5.94
CA ILE A 298 -28.14 -6.85 5.77
C ILE A 298 -28.67 -6.33 7.10
N LYS A 299 -28.75 -7.18 8.15
CA LYS A 299 -29.33 -6.79 9.45
C LYS A 299 -28.64 -5.57 10.08
N ASP A 300 -27.32 -5.43 9.90
CA ASP A 300 -26.52 -4.33 10.46
C ASP A 300 -26.55 -3.03 9.65
N GLY A 301 -27.28 -2.99 8.52
CA GLY A 301 -27.24 -1.87 7.58
C GLY A 301 -25.84 -1.63 7.02
N LYS A 302 -25.05 -2.69 6.78
CA LYS A 302 -23.64 -2.55 6.33
C LYS A 302 -23.53 -1.82 5.00
N LEU A 303 -24.47 -2.03 4.08
CA LEU A 303 -24.50 -1.31 2.80
C LEU A 303 -24.66 0.21 3.00
N ARG A 304 -25.58 0.65 3.87
CA ARG A 304 -25.75 2.07 4.24
C ARG A 304 -24.47 2.62 4.87
N LYS A 305 -23.91 1.92 5.87
CA LYS A 305 -22.65 2.31 6.54
C LYS A 305 -21.48 2.37 5.56
N PHE A 306 -21.46 1.49 4.56
CA PHE A 306 -20.43 1.44 3.53
C PHE A 306 -20.46 2.69 2.64
N TYR A 307 -21.64 3.07 2.14
CA TYR A 307 -21.82 4.33 1.40
C TYR A 307 -21.33 5.52 2.23
N GLN A 308 -21.82 5.64 3.47
CA GLN A 308 -21.43 6.71 4.38
C GLN A 308 -19.92 6.74 4.62
N LYS A 309 -19.27 5.58 4.81
CA LYS A 309 -17.82 5.47 4.98
C LYS A 309 -17.07 5.94 3.74
N TRP A 310 -17.50 5.54 2.54
CA TRP A 310 -16.83 5.95 1.30
C TRP A 310 -16.89 7.47 1.09
N LEU A 311 -17.99 8.12 1.46
CA LEU A 311 -18.10 9.59 1.35
C LEU A 311 -17.08 10.37 2.20
N HIS A 312 -16.42 9.74 3.18
CA HIS A 312 -15.32 10.33 3.95
C HIS A 312 -13.95 10.21 3.28
N HIS A 313 -13.85 9.64 2.07
CA HIS A 313 -12.59 9.38 1.37
C HIS A 313 -12.53 10.12 0.02
N ALA A 314 -11.43 10.83 -0.23
CA ALA A 314 -11.19 11.53 -1.49
C ALA A 314 -10.77 10.55 -2.60
N THR A 315 -11.71 10.06 -3.42
CA THR A 315 -11.46 9.05 -4.48
C THR A 315 -12.20 9.35 -5.80
N LYS A 316 -11.80 8.69 -6.90
CA LYS A 316 -12.20 8.97 -8.30
C LYS A 316 -13.71 8.85 -8.62
N TYR A 317 -14.50 8.10 -7.84
CA TYR A 317 -15.87 7.73 -8.20
C TYR A 317 -16.98 8.34 -7.31
N LEU A 318 -16.66 9.35 -6.51
CA LEU A 318 -17.57 9.96 -5.53
C LEU A 318 -18.92 10.40 -6.13
N ASP A 319 -18.94 10.98 -7.33
CA ASP A 319 -20.18 11.46 -7.98
C ASP A 319 -21.17 10.33 -8.28
N LYS A 320 -20.66 9.18 -8.73
CA LYS A 320 -21.50 8.00 -9.02
C LYS A 320 -22.03 7.39 -7.73
N VAL A 321 -21.16 7.28 -6.72
CA VAL A 321 -21.52 6.73 -5.40
C VAL A 321 -22.57 7.59 -4.69
N TRP A 322 -22.42 8.92 -4.73
CA TRP A 322 -23.38 9.85 -4.14
C TRP A 322 -24.76 9.72 -4.77
N LYS A 323 -24.84 9.65 -6.12
CA LYS A 323 -26.10 9.41 -6.83
C LYS A 323 -26.76 8.11 -6.41
N CYS A 324 -25.98 7.04 -6.28
CA CYS A 324 -26.50 5.73 -5.87
C CYS A 324 -26.96 5.71 -4.43
N TYR A 325 -26.23 6.37 -3.52
CA TYR A 325 -26.64 6.51 -2.13
C TYR A 325 -27.96 7.28 -1.99
N CYS A 326 -28.12 8.39 -2.73
CA CYS A 326 -29.38 9.13 -2.77
C CYS A 326 -30.55 8.27 -3.29
N ALA A 327 -30.32 7.44 -4.31
CA ALA A 327 -31.35 6.52 -4.83
C ALA A 327 -31.70 5.43 -3.80
N PHE A 328 -30.69 4.87 -3.13
CA PHE A 328 -30.85 3.88 -2.07
C PHE A 328 -31.67 4.41 -0.88
N GLU A 329 -31.35 5.61 -0.38
CA GLU A 329 -32.11 6.20 0.75
C GLU A 329 -33.55 6.53 0.37
N LYS A 330 -33.80 7.09 -0.82
CA LYS A 330 -35.17 7.35 -1.32
C LYS A 330 -36.01 6.07 -1.43
N ALA A 331 -35.40 4.97 -1.88
CA ALA A 331 -36.07 3.68 -1.94
C ALA A 331 -36.39 3.13 -0.55
N SER A 332 -35.53 3.38 0.44
CA SER A 332 -35.75 3.00 1.84
C SER A 332 -36.83 3.84 2.53
N ASP A 333 -36.97 5.12 2.19
CA ASP A 333 -37.96 6.04 2.81
C ASP A 333 -39.41 5.70 2.43
N ASN A 334 -39.65 5.30 1.18
CA ASN A 334 -40.98 4.90 0.72
C ASN A 334 -41.56 3.69 1.49
N PHE A 335 -40.69 2.83 2.05
CA PHE A 335 -41.09 1.66 2.83
C PHE A 335 -41.51 2.03 4.26
N ASN A 336 -40.74 2.88 4.94
CA ASN A 336 -41.08 3.33 6.29
C ASN A 336 -42.36 4.18 6.30
N SER A 337 -42.58 4.97 5.23
CA SER A 337 -43.81 5.75 5.03
C SER A 337 -45.05 4.88 4.79
N ALA A 338 -44.92 3.77 4.03
CA ALA A 338 -46.02 2.84 3.78
C ALA A 338 -46.48 2.09 5.06
N LEU A 339 -45.53 1.78 5.96
CA LEU A 339 -45.82 1.15 7.25
C LEU A 339 -46.34 2.15 8.31
N SER A 340 -46.10 3.46 8.11
CA SER A 340 -46.51 4.53 9.02
C SER A 340 -47.72 5.33 8.51
N SER A 341 -48.55 4.75 7.63
CA SER A 341 -49.82 5.32 7.14
C SER A 341 -50.92 5.42 8.22
N GLY A 342 -50.52 5.55 9.48
CA GLY A 342 -51.37 5.84 10.64
C GLY A 342 -50.73 6.76 11.69
N ALA A 343 -49.48 7.22 11.51
CA ALA A 343 -48.83 8.09 12.49
C ALA A 343 -48.08 9.24 11.81
N ASN A 344 -48.66 10.43 11.91
CA ASN A 344 -48.11 11.70 11.47
C ASN A 344 -46.93 12.09 12.38
N THR A 345 -45.76 11.47 12.20
CA THR A 345 -44.55 11.84 12.96
C THR A 345 -43.27 11.69 12.13
N ASN A 346 -42.62 12.84 11.91
CA ASN A 346 -41.18 13.04 11.65
C ASN A 346 -40.59 12.61 10.30
N ALA A 347 -41.01 13.27 9.21
CA ALA A 347 -40.26 13.35 7.94
C ALA A 347 -38.94 14.17 8.02
N ASN A 348 -38.56 14.69 9.20
CA ASN A 348 -37.42 15.61 9.38
C ASN A 348 -36.07 14.97 9.76
N SER A 349 -36.01 13.68 10.12
CA SER A 349 -34.72 13.07 10.56
C SER A 349 -33.83 12.64 9.38
N ASN A 350 -34.39 12.10 8.30
CA ASN A 350 -33.61 11.59 7.15
C ASN A 350 -33.20 12.69 6.15
N SER A 351 -34.01 13.74 5.99
CA SER A 351 -33.63 14.95 5.23
C SER A 351 -32.43 15.68 5.86
N SER A 352 -32.33 15.66 7.20
CA SER A 352 -31.15 16.14 7.93
C SER A 352 -29.92 15.24 7.75
N SER A 353 -30.12 13.93 7.61
CA SER A 353 -29.01 12.98 7.37
C SER A 353 -28.44 13.14 5.96
N LEU A 354 -29.28 13.24 4.93
CA LEU A 354 -28.82 13.47 3.55
C LEU A 354 -28.08 14.81 3.40
N SER A 355 -28.51 15.87 4.09
CA SER A 355 -27.83 17.17 4.03
C SER A 355 -26.44 17.14 4.67
N ILE A 356 -26.27 16.43 5.80
CA ILE A 356 -24.96 16.19 6.43
C ILE A 356 -24.03 15.46 5.45
N TYR A 357 -24.49 14.36 4.85
CA TYR A 357 -23.68 13.60 3.90
C TYR A 357 -23.44 14.33 2.57
N ASN A 358 -24.33 15.24 2.16
CA ASN A 358 -24.11 16.09 0.98
C ASN A 358 -22.95 17.06 1.20
N ASN A 359 -22.88 17.69 2.38
CA ASN A 359 -21.74 18.53 2.75
C ASN A 359 -20.44 17.72 2.80
N GLN A 360 -20.48 16.51 3.37
CA GLN A 360 -19.32 15.63 3.42
C GLN A 360 -18.86 15.20 2.01
N TYR A 361 -19.79 14.84 1.14
CA TYR A 361 -19.52 14.55 -0.27
C TYR A 361 -18.83 15.73 -0.97
N LEU A 362 -19.33 16.95 -0.77
CA LEU A 362 -18.76 18.15 -1.40
C LEU A 362 -17.34 18.43 -0.89
N ASN A 363 -17.10 18.29 0.42
CA ASN A 363 -15.76 18.40 1.01
C ASN A 363 -14.82 17.36 0.40
N SER A 364 -15.22 16.09 0.34
CA SER A 364 -14.42 15.00 -0.25
C SER A 364 -14.14 15.19 -1.72
N LYS A 365 -15.10 15.73 -2.48
CA LYS A 365 -14.94 16.03 -3.89
C LYS A 365 -13.93 17.16 -4.12
N ASN A 366 -14.01 18.23 -3.33
CA ASN A 366 -13.08 19.36 -3.45
C ASN A 366 -11.67 18.94 -3.03
N ALA A 367 -11.54 18.23 -1.89
CA ALA A 367 -10.27 17.67 -1.45
C ALA A 367 -9.65 16.73 -2.50
N PHE A 368 -10.47 15.88 -3.17
CA PHE A 368 -9.99 15.01 -4.24
C PHE A 368 -9.44 15.78 -5.45
N LYS A 369 -10.07 16.90 -5.82
CA LYS A 369 -9.59 17.74 -6.93
C LYS A 369 -8.25 18.38 -6.60
N GLU A 370 -8.10 18.92 -5.40
CA GLU A 370 -6.85 19.55 -4.96
C GLU A 370 -5.73 18.52 -4.84
N LEU A 371 -6.00 17.35 -4.23
CA LEU A 371 -5.03 16.25 -4.18
C LEU A 371 -4.64 15.78 -5.58
N CYS A 372 -5.57 15.69 -6.53
CA CYS A 372 -5.24 15.34 -7.92
C CYS A 372 -4.24 16.30 -8.55
N ILE A 373 -4.27 17.60 -8.21
CA ILE A 373 -3.32 18.59 -8.71
C ILE A 373 -1.95 18.35 -8.07
N ILE A 374 -1.90 18.23 -6.73
CA ILE A 374 -0.64 18.02 -6.00
C ILE A 374 0.04 16.71 -6.42
N TYR A 375 -0.71 15.62 -6.59
CA TYR A 375 -0.16 14.32 -7.01
C TYR A 375 0.31 14.32 -8.47
N LYS A 376 -0.22 15.19 -9.35
CA LYS A 376 0.28 15.32 -10.73
C LYS A 376 1.66 15.97 -10.77
N GLU A 377 1.92 16.97 -9.93
CA GLU A 377 3.23 17.62 -9.80
C GLU A 377 4.31 16.68 -9.23
N MET A 378 3.88 15.61 -8.57
CA MET A 378 4.77 14.71 -7.86
C MET A 378 5.65 13.87 -8.78
N ASN A 379 5.10 13.43 -9.94
CA ASN A 379 5.75 12.56 -10.92
C ASN A 379 6.63 11.46 -10.29
N VAL A 380 6.05 10.66 -9.39
CA VAL A 380 6.79 9.60 -8.68
C VAL A 380 7.09 8.44 -9.62
N ASP A 381 8.34 8.01 -9.67
CA ASP A 381 8.81 6.90 -10.50
C ASP A 381 8.02 5.60 -10.25
N LYS A 382 7.59 4.95 -11.33
CA LYS A 382 6.72 3.77 -11.27
C LYS A 382 7.38 2.56 -10.57
N LYS A 383 8.72 2.49 -10.56
CA LYS A 383 9.53 1.38 -10.02
C LYS A 383 9.85 1.49 -8.51
N CYS A 384 9.34 2.49 -7.79
CA CYS A 384 9.71 2.74 -6.38
C CYS A 384 11.23 2.77 -6.18
N LYS A 385 11.90 3.59 -6.99
CA LYS A 385 13.35 3.74 -6.95
C LYS A 385 13.79 4.19 -5.55
N ILE A 386 14.75 3.49 -4.98
CA ILE A 386 15.34 3.82 -3.69
C ILE A 386 16.29 5.00 -3.91
N ILE A 387 16.14 6.05 -3.10
CA ILE A 387 16.98 7.25 -3.18
C ILE A 387 17.92 7.24 -1.98
N LEU A 388 19.18 6.88 -2.20
CA LEU A 388 20.25 6.99 -1.22
C LEU A 388 20.92 8.37 -1.35
N PRO A 389 20.84 9.25 -0.34
CA PRO A 389 21.39 10.61 -0.39
C PRO A 389 22.92 10.63 -0.19
N ILE A 390 23.65 9.84 -0.97
CA ILE A 390 25.13 9.72 -0.92
C ILE A 390 25.75 10.88 -1.71
N ASN A 391 25.44 10.97 -3.00
CA ASN A 391 25.99 11.99 -3.89
C ASN A 391 25.15 13.29 -3.89
N LYS A 392 25.73 14.38 -4.40
CA LYS A 392 25.07 15.69 -4.47
C LYS A 392 23.75 15.63 -5.26
N LYS A 393 23.69 14.83 -6.33
CA LYS A 393 22.49 14.69 -7.17
C LYS A 393 21.33 14.05 -6.41
N TRP A 394 21.57 12.91 -5.76
CA TRP A 394 20.59 12.17 -4.98
C TRP A 394 20.18 12.92 -3.72
N LYS A 395 21.07 13.69 -3.09
CA LYS A 395 20.71 14.62 -2.00
C LYS A 395 19.69 15.67 -2.46
N ILE A 396 19.91 16.28 -3.63
CA ILE A 396 18.96 17.26 -4.20
C ILE A 396 17.63 16.59 -4.54
N GLU A 397 17.66 15.42 -5.20
CA GLU A 397 16.45 14.68 -5.57
C GLU A 397 15.64 14.24 -4.35
N ASN A 398 16.32 13.73 -3.31
CA ASN A 398 15.71 13.37 -2.03
C ASN A 398 15.04 14.58 -1.38
N SER A 399 15.72 15.73 -1.29
CA SER A 399 15.17 16.97 -0.74
C SER A 399 13.97 17.52 -1.52
N ILE A 400 14.02 17.48 -2.86
CA ILE A 400 12.89 17.89 -3.71
C ILE A 400 11.68 16.99 -3.45
N LEU A 401 11.90 15.67 -3.39
CA LEU A 401 10.83 14.72 -3.14
C LEU A 401 10.26 14.85 -1.72
N TYR A 402 11.11 15.12 -0.72
CA TYR A 402 10.71 15.45 0.65
C TYR A 402 9.79 16.66 0.71
N ILE A 403 10.18 17.77 0.06
CA ILE A 403 9.33 18.99 -0.01
C ILE A 403 7.97 18.67 -0.64
N LYS A 404 7.94 17.85 -1.70
CA LYS A 404 6.68 17.42 -2.34
C LYS A 404 5.80 16.60 -1.40
N TRP A 405 6.37 15.62 -0.67
CA TRP A 405 5.61 14.84 0.31
C TRP A 405 5.11 15.70 1.47
N MET A 406 5.93 16.64 1.95
CA MET A 406 5.54 17.57 3.00
C MET A 406 4.39 18.48 2.58
N LYS A 407 4.29 18.88 1.31
CA LYS A 407 3.09 19.59 0.80
C LYS A 407 1.81 18.75 0.98
N ILE A 408 1.85 17.45 0.67
CA ILE A 408 0.70 16.55 0.84
C ILE A 408 0.38 16.35 2.32
N ILE A 409 1.39 16.11 3.15
CA ILE A 409 1.22 15.93 4.60
C ILE A 409 0.61 17.18 5.22
N ASN A 410 1.10 18.36 4.85
CA ASN A 410 0.56 19.63 5.35
C ASN A 410 -0.87 19.87 4.86
N PHE A 411 -1.17 19.52 3.61
CA PHE A 411 -2.54 19.53 3.11
C PHE A 411 -3.46 18.60 3.92
N GLU A 412 -3.04 17.38 4.25
CA GLU A 412 -3.84 16.47 5.08
C GLU A 412 -3.99 16.99 6.53
N LYS A 413 -2.98 17.71 7.06
CA LYS A 413 -3.02 18.38 8.38
C LYS A 413 -4.06 19.50 8.47
N THR A 414 -4.41 20.17 7.36
CA THR A 414 -5.46 21.21 7.37
C THR A 414 -6.88 20.62 7.52
N ASN A 415 -7.02 19.29 7.49
CA ASN A 415 -8.29 18.58 7.54
C ASN A 415 -9.32 19.08 6.48
N PRO A 416 -8.97 19.00 5.18
CA PRO A 416 -9.84 19.49 4.10
C PRO A 416 -11.18 18.73 4.04
N LEU A 417 -11.18 17.49 4.53
CA LEU A 417 -12.35 16.61 4.60
C LEU A 417 -13.28 16.91 5.79
N LYS A 418 -12.88 17.80 6.71
CA LYS A 418 -13.60 18.14 7.95
C LYS A 418 -13.99 16.91 8.78
N LEU A 419 -13.09 15.94 8.87
CA LEU A 419 -13.32 14.68 9.58
C LEU A 419 -13.09 14.84 11.08
N THR A 420 -13.51 13.81 11.83
CA THR A 420 -13.18 13.65 13.24
C THR A 420 -11.69 13.42 13.44
N ILE A 421 -11.15 13.87 14.58
CA ILE A 421 -9.73 13.81 14.92
C ILE A 421 -9.12 12.40 14.72
N PRO A 422 -9.77 11.29 15.14
CA PRO A 422 -9.20 9.96 14.93
C PRO A 422 -9.07 9.53 13.46
N LEU A 423 -9.96 10.02 12.58
CA LEU A 423 -9.91 9.72 11.15
C LEU A 423 -8.82 10.56 10.47
N VAL A 424 -8.71 11.84 10.84
CA VAL A 424 -7.62 12.72 10.38
C VAL A 424 -6.27 12.12 10.77
N PHE A 425 -6.14 11.65 12.01
CA PHE A 425 -4.93 10.98 12.48
C PHE A 425 -4.55 9.77 11.62
N LYS A 426 -5.51 8.87 11.35
CA LYS A 426 -5.26 7.71 10.50
C LYS A 426 -4.84 8.10 9.08
N ARG A 427 -5.43 9.15 8.53
CA ARG A 427 -5.16 9.62 7.17
C ARG A 427 -3.76 10.25 7.06
N ILE A 428 -3.39 11.13 7.99
CA ILE A 428 -2.05 11.71 8.05
C ILE A 428 -1.00 10.62 8.28
N LYS A 429 -1.28 9.69 9.20
CA LYS A 429 -0.43 8.52 9.45
C LYS A 429 -0.18 7.74 8.14
N TYR A 430 -1.25 7.44 7.39
CA TYR A 430 -1.12 6.75 6.10
C TYR A 430 -0.22 7.52 5.13
N THR A 431 -0.40 8.84 5.01
CA THR A 431 0.43 9.69 4.13
C THR A 431 1.91 9.67 4.53
N TYR A 432 2.23 9.68 5.83
CA TYR A 432 3.61 9.51 6.28
C TYR A 432 4.18 8.14 5.90
N GLU A 433 3.43 7.05 6.08
CA GLU A 433 3.89 5.71 5.67
C GLU A 433 4.08 5.62 4.15
N GLN A 434 3.24 6.28 3.34
CA GLN A 434 3.46 6.37 1.88
C GLN A 434 4.73 7.13 1.54
N ALA A 435 4.99 8.26 2.22
CA ALA A 435 6.21 9.02 2.01
C ALA A 435 7.46 8.18 2.32
N LEU A 436 7.41 7.38 3.40
CA LEU A 436 8.51 6.50 3.82
C LEU A 436 8.82 5.38 2.82
N ILE A 437 7.86 4.93 1.99
CA ILE A 437 8.15 3.96 0.92
C ILE A 437 9.16 4.54 -0.09
N HIS A 438 9.09 5.85 -0.35
CA HIS A 438 9.95 6.54 -1.30
C HIS A 438 11.18 7.20 -0.68
N LEU A 439 11.08 7.63 0.59
CA LEU A 439 12.10 8.39 1.32
C LEU A 439 12.58 7.63 2.55
N GLN A 440 13.00 6.38 2.35
CA GLN A 440 13.46 5.48 3.41
C GLN A 440 14.71 6.03 4.12
N PHE A 441 15.56 6.76 3.39
CA PHE A 441 16.84 7.31 3.88
C PHE A 441 16.79 8.82 4.15
N ASN A 442 15.63 9.36 4.54
CA ASN A 442 15.48 10.78 4.90
C ASN A 442 15.18 10.91 6.41
N SER A 443 16.15 11.38 7.20
CA SER A 443 16.01 11.52 8.66
C SER A 443 14.93 12.53 9.07
N ASP A 444 14.82 13.65 8.35
CA ASP A 444 13.81 14.69 8.64
C ASP A 444 12.38 14.13 8.59
N LEU A 445 12.09 13.26 7.62
CA LEU A 445 10.78 12.63 7.47
C LEU A 445 10.48 11.68 8.64
N TRP A 446 11.44 10.82 9.01
CA TRP A 446 11.31 9.93 10.15
C TRP A 446 11.07 10.70 11.45
N PHE A 447 11.86 11.75 11.68
CA PHE A 447 11.73 12.59 12.87
C PHE A 447 10.40 13.36 12.90
N SER A 448 9.99 13.96 11.77
CA SER A 448 8.69 14.63 11.62
C SER A 448 7.52 13.68 11.90
N TYR A 449 7.62 12.43 11.43
CA TYR A 449 6.60 11.43 11.71
C TYR A 449 6.58 11.00 13.18
N PHE A 450 7.74 10.80 13.78
CA PHE A 450 7.88 10.50 15.20
C PHE A 450 7.27 11.59 16.08
N GLN A 451 7.60 12.86 15.84
CA GLN A 451 7.01 14.01 16.53
C GLN A 451 5.49 14.02 16.40
N TYR A 452 4.97 13.77 15.19
CA TYR A 452 3.53 13.69 14.97
C TYR A 452 2.86 12.57 15.81
N LEU A 453 3.50 11.41 15.94
CA LEU A 453 3.00 10.31 16.75
C LEU A 453 3.03 10.62 18.26
N LEU A 454 4.06 11.33 18.73
CA LEU A 454 4.15 11.78 20.13
C LEU A 454 3.03 12.77 20.47
N LEU A 455 2.77 13.75 19.60
CA LEU A 455 1.68 14.72 19.78
C LEU A 455 0.31 14.04 19.90
N ASN A 456 0.12 12.92 19.20
CA ASN A 456 -1.11 12.11 19.23
C ASN A 456 -1.10 11.00 20.30
N LYS A 457 -0.15 11.04 21.24
CA LYS A 457 -0.01 10.08 22.36
C LYS A 457 0.13 8.62 21.91
N LYS A 458 0.78 8.37 20.77
CA LYS A 458 1.04 7.01 20.23
C LYS A 458 2.46 6.54 20.52
N PHE A 459 2.87 6.61 21.79
CA PHE A 459 4.25 6.38 22.24
C PHE A 459 4.85 5.05 21.77
N VAL A 460 4.14 3.94 21.95
CA VAL A 460 4.64 2.60 21.57
C VAL A 460 4.93 2.51 20.08
N TYR A 461 4.04 3.05 19.25
CA TYR A 461 4.22 3.04 17.81
C TYR A 461 5.30 4.02 17.38
N ALA A 462 5.42 5.18 18.04
CA ALA A 462 6.48 6.15 17.82
C ALA A 462 7.87 5.54 18.06
N ILE A 463 8.04 4.81 19.16
CA ILE A 463 9.28 4.09 19.47
C ILE A 463 9.59 3.05 18.40
N ARG A 464 8.60 2.26 17.98
CA ARG A 464 8.77 1.27 16.89
C ARG A 464 9.30 1.91 15.61
N ILE A 465 8.71 3.04 15.20
CA ILE A 465 9.10 3.78 14.00
C ILE A 465 10.53 4.31 14.10
N MET A 466 10.93 4.85 15.25
CA MET A 466 12.30 5.33 15.44
C MET A 466 13.33 4.19 15.43
N ARG A 467 13.00 3.05 16.05
CA ARG A 467 13.87 1.88 15.98
C ARG A 467 14.04 1.37 14.55
N GLU A 468 12.94 1.33 13.79
CA GLU A 468 13.01 0.97 12.37
C GLU A 468 13.89 1.94 11.58
N ALA A 469 13.80 3.25 11.84
CA ALA A 469 14.66 4.25 11.22
C ALA A 469 16.14 3.99 11.52
N ILE A 470 16.51 3.87 12.79
CA ILE A 470 17.91 3.72 13.24
C ILE A 470 18.49 2.36 12.86
N GLU A 471 17.78 1.27 13.14
CA GLU A 471 18.32 -0.09 13.01
C GLU A 471 18.40 -0.55 11.54
N VAL A 472 17.53 -0.06 10.65
CA VAL A 472 17.41 -0.57 9.27
C VAL A 472 17.85 0.44 8.22
N TYR A 473 17.54 1.73 8.39
CA TYR A 473 17.68 2.70 7.30
C TYR A 473 18.78 3.73 7.52
N LEU A 474 18.98 4.16 8.76
CA LEU A 474 19.85 5.27 9.12
C LEU A 474 20.80 4.87 10.28
N PRO A 475 21.51 3.72 10.19
CA PRO A 475 22.38 3.26 11.27
C PRO A 475 23.58 4.17 11.53
N PHE A 476 23.96 4.98 10.54
CA PHE A 476 25.12 5.89 10.60
C PHE A 476 24.72 7.37 10.60
N ASP A 477 23.44 7.70 10.76
CA ASP A 477 22.98 9.10 10.74
C ASP A 477 23.19 9.75 12.12
N GLU A 478 24.03 10.78 12.17
CA GLU A 478 24.34 11.55 13.38
C GLU A 478 23.11 12.27 13.97
N ILE A 479 22.06 12.50 13.19
CA ILE A 479 20.85 13.20 13.64
C ILE A 479 19.96 12.29 14.50
N LEU A 480 20.02 10.97 14.28
CA LEU A 480 19.12 9.99 14.90
C LEU A 480 19.80 9.09 15.95
N ASN A 481 21.12 9.04 15.96
CA ASN A 481 21.96 8.36 16.97
C ASN A 481 22.33 9.33 18.10
#